data_AF-A0A0K0E579-F1
#
_entry.id   AF-A0A0K0E579-F1
#
_cell.length_a   1.000
_cell.length_b   1.000
_cell.length_c   1.000
_cell.angle_alpha   90.00
_cell.angle_beta   90.00
_cell.angle_gamma   90.00
#
_symmetry.space_group_name_H-M   'P 1'
#
loop_
_entity.id
_entity.type
_entity.pdbx_description
1 polymer ?
#
loop_
_entity_poly.entity_id
_entity_poly.type
_entity_poly.pdbx_seq_one_letter_code
_entity_poly.pdbx_strand_id
1 'polypeptide(L)'
;MEHSNKVLEGLISKEEYSCSSFVKRQEKQPQGIYLTSECYGNPYSILHELEHALGLVHEHARIGRDNFIDIDFGQLEESSKKNFRIYNSSYFVNYSTSYDYASLMHYDQYAFGSWWYWFIGRPVIRPKLHVQYSRMMGQRKVKNFNDFKKINLLYCNWCGSVDNKTNKLNSTVKPKCRNGGYLDFNNCSKCICPTGYTGDLCRQTIPSDIECGNTTFVVNTTGIQLIFNDRKNCYISLKATNKKKSILI
;
A
#
# COMPACT_ATOMS: atom_id res chain seq x y z
N MET A 1 19.81 45.24 -4.43
CA MET A 1 18.43 44.74 -4.59
C MET A 1 18.55 43.26 -4.88
N GLU A 2 18.47 42.45 -3.83
CA GLU A 2 18.58 41.00 -3.93
C GLU A 2 17.20 40.47 -4.34
N HIS A 3 17.01 40.20 -5.64
CA HIS A 3 15.85 39.46 -6.10
C HIS A 3 15.97 38.03 -5.57
N SER A 4 15.45 37.82 -4.36
CA SER A 4 15.06 36.49 -3.89
C SER A 4 14.05 35.93 -4.89
N ASN A 5 14.54 35.15 -5.85
CA ASN A 5 13.72 34.22 -6.62
C ASN A 5 13.17 33.20 -5.62
N LYS A 6 12.09 33.57 -4.94
CA LYS A 6 11.34 32.68 -4.06
C LYS A 6 10.76 31.61 -4.97
N VAL A 7 11.46 30.47 -5.07
CA VAL A 7 10.95 29.28 -5.74
C VAL A 7 9.58 29.02 -5.11
N LEU A 8 8.52 29.10 -5.92
CA LEU A 8 7.18 28.76 -5.44
C LEU A 8 7.25 27.29 -5.02
N GLU A 9 7.19 27.05 -3.71
CA GLU A 9 7.12 25.71 -3.14
C GLU A 9 5.65 25.31 -3.05
N GLY A 10 5.31 24.09 -3.48
CA GLY A 10 3.95 23.58 -3.35
C GLY A 10 3.54 22.59 -4.44
N LEU A 11 2.35 22.03 -4.25
CA LEU A 11 1.66 21.18 -5.22
C LEU A 11 0.59 22.02 -5.93
N ILE A 12 0.54 21.91 -7.26
CA ILE A 12 -0.43 22.61 -8.10
C ILE A 12 -1.27 21.57 -8.82
N SER A 13 -2.58 21.56 -8.57
CA SER A 13 -3.52 20.74 -9.34
C SER A 13 -3.66 21.30 -10.76
N LYS A 14 -3.55 20.44 -11.77
CA LYS A 14 -3.70 20.78 -13.19
C LYS A 14 -4.62 19.77 -13.86
N GLU A 15 -5.53 20.25 -14.70
CA GLU A 15 -6.39 19.39 -15.50
C GLU A 15 -5.63 18.87 -16.73
N GLU A 16 -5.72 17.57 -16.98
CA GLU A 16 -5.01 16.86 -18.06
C GLU A 16 -5.80 15.65 -18.56
N TYR A 17 -5.33 15.04 -19.65
CA TYR A 17 -5.94 13.83 -20.24
C TYR A 17 -5.63 12.51 -19.51
N SER A 18 -4.71 12.54 -18.54
CA SER A 18 -4.35 11.36 -17.73
C SER A 18 -3.94 11.78 -16.33
N CYS A 19 -4.23 10.92 -15.36
CA CYS A 19 -3.86 11.16 -13.96
C CYS A 19 -2.40 10.76 -13.76
N SER A 20 -1.62 11.69 -13.24
CA SER A 20 -0.20 11.45 -12.99
C SER A 20 0.40 12.45 -12.01
N SER A 21 1.46 12.02 -11.34
CA SER A 21 2.33 12.89 -10.57
C SER A 21 3.78 12.42 -10.66
N PHE A 22 4.70 13.37 -10.50
CA PHE A 22 6.10 13.04 -10.32
C PHE A 22 6.33 12.37 -8.97
N VAL A 23 7.24 11.41 -8.93
CA VAL A 23 7.62 10.77 -7.68
C VAL A 23 8.59 11.66 -6.91
N LYS A 24 8.25 12.00 -5.66
CA LYS A 24 8.96 12.95 -4.77
C LYS A 24 8.96 14.41 -5.24
N ARG A 25 9.31 15.29 -4.30
CA ARG A 25 9.50 16.74 -4.48
C ARG A 25 10.44 17.04 -5.65
N GLN A 26 9.99 17.93 -6.52
CA GLN A 26 10.83 18.60 -7.53
C GLN A 26 11.46 19.87 -6.91
N GLU A 27 12.79 20.01 -6.96
CA GLU A 27 13.50 21.07 -6.22
C GLU A 27 13.39 22.48 -6.85
N LYS A 28 13.10 22.56 -8.15
CA LYS A 28 13.27 23.81 -8.93
C LYS A 28 11.98 24.55 -9.24
N GLN A 29 10.82 23.94 -9.01
CA GLN A 29 9.52 24.50 -9.38
C GLN A 29 8.38 23.86 -8.58
N PRO A 30 7.21 24.51 -8.50
CA PRO A 30 6.00 23.86 -8.03
C PRO A 30 5.74 22.57 -8.80
N GLN A 31 5.35 21.52 -8.08
CA GLN A 31 5.08 20.22 -8.69
C GLN A 31 3.61 20.12 -9.08
N GLY A 32 3.37 19.78 -10.35
CA GLY A 32 2.03 19.50 -10.86
C GLY A 32 1.50 18.17 -10.32
N ILE A 33 0.24 18.15 -9.91
CA ILE A 33 -0.58 16.95 -9.82
C ILE A 33 -1.59 17.03 -10.95
N TYR A 34 -1.49 16.12 -11.89
CA TYR A 34 -2.29 16.13 -13.11
C TYR A 34 -3.48 15.21 -12.91
N LEU A 35 -4.69 15.73 -13.11
CA LEU A 35 -5.94 15.01 -12.84
C LEU A 35 -6.88 15.16 -14.03
N THR A 36 -7.50 14.06 -14.43
CA THR A 36 -8.68 14.10 -15.29
C THR A 36 -9.92 14.45 -14.45
N SER A 37 -11.02 14.81 -15.11
CA SER A 37 -12.30 15.02 -14.41
C SER A 37 -12.76 13.76 -13.67
N GLU A 38 -12.43 12.55 -14.17
CA GLU A 38 -12.71 11.28 -13.50
C GLU A 38 -11.91 11.12 -12.20
N CYS A 39 -10.59 11.38 -12.23
CA CYS A 39 -9.77 11.31 -11.02
C CYS A 39 -10.17 12.36 -10.00
N TYR A 40 -10.58 13.55 -10.45
CA TYR A 40 -11.10 14.58 -9.56
C TYR A 40 -12.36 14.14 -8.82
N GLY A 41 -13.23 13.35 -9.48
CA GLY A 41 -14.43 12.77 -8.89
C GLY A 41 -14.18 11.66 -7.86
N ASN A 42 -12.94 11.15 -7.74
CA ASN A 42 -12.60 10.07 -6.81
C ASN A 42 -11.46 10.49 -5.84
N PRO A 43 -11.74 10.72 -4.55
CA PRO A 43 -10.72 11.15 -3.59
C PRO A 43 -9.56 10.15 -3.45
N TYR A 44 -9.77 8.86 -3.71
CA TYR A 44 -8.70 7.85 -3.68
C TYR A 44 -7.78 7.90 -4.89
N SER A 45 -8.26 8.42 -6.02
CA SER A 45 -7.40 8.68 -7.19
C SER A 45 -6.54 9.91 -6.95
N ILE A 46 -7.09 10.96 -6.33
CA ILE A 46 -6.30 12.10 -5.87
C ILE A 46 -5.25 11.64 -4.85
N LEU A 47 -5.63 10.79 -3.89
CA LEU A 47 -4.70 10.24 -2.90
C LEU A 47 -3.57 9.45 -3.55
N HIS A 48 -3.85 8.63 -4.57
CA HIS A 48 -2.81 7.92 -5.33
C HIS A 48 -1.77 8.88 -5.92
N GLU A 49 -2.20 9.97 -6.55
CA GLU A 49 -1.28 10.94 -7.13
C GLU A 49 -0.52 11.75 -6.06
N LEU A 50 -1.15 12.01 -4.91
CA LEU A 50 -0.47 12.60 -3.76
C LEU A 50 0.59 11.66 -3.17
N GLU A 51 0.31 10.36 -3.10
CA GLU A 51 1.26 9.35 -2.62
C GLU A 51 2.50 9.27 -3.54
N HIS A 52 2.33 9.44 -4.85
CA HIS A 52 3.45 9.66 -5.76
C HIS A 52 4.27 10.89 -5.41
N ALA A 53 3.63 12.05 -5.21
CA ALA A 53 4.32 13.28 -4.83
C ALA A 53 5.08 13.14 -3.49
N LEU A 54 4.57 12.32 -2.58
CA LEU A 54 5.19 11.93 -1.30
C LEU A 54 6.25 10.83 -1.45
N GLY A 55 6.52 10.36 -2.67
CA GLY A 55 7.63 9.47 -2.98
C GLY A 55 7.33 7.99 -3.01
N LEU A 56 6.05 7.60 -2.96
CA LEU A 56 5.68 6.22 -3.26
C LEU A 56 5.74 5.96 -4.77
N VAL A 57 6.20 4.77 -5.13
CA VAL A 57 6.13 4.23 -6.49
C VAL A 57 5.03 3.19 -6.55
N HIS A 58 4.66 2.77 -7.75
CA HIS A 58 3.70 1.69 -7.88
C HIS A 58 4.18 0.40 -7.21
N GLU A 59 3.27 -0.30 -6.53
CA GLU A 59 3.61 -1.51 -5.77
C GLU A 59 4.10 -2.64 -6.69
N HIS A 60 3.59 -2.72 -7.93
CA HIS A 60 4.11 -3.66 -8.93
C HIS A 60 5.52 -3.28 -9.43
N ALA A 61 5.98 -2.06 -9.20
CA ALA A 61 7.31 -1.61 -9.59
C ALA A 61 8.35 -1.76 -8.45
N ARG A 62 7.92 -2.31 -7.31
CA ARG A 62 8.73 -2.53 -6.11
C ARG A 62 9.84 -3.56 -6.32
N ILE A 63 10.98 -3.36 -5.64
CA ILE A 63 12.02 -4.39 -5.54
C ILE A 63 11.44 -5.68 -4.93
N GLY A 64 11.69 -6.81 -5.60
CA GLY A 64 11.22 -8.13 -5.19
C GLY A 64 9.76 -8.44 -5.54
N ARG A 65 9.09 -7.61 -6.36
CA ARG A 65 7.71 -7.85 -6.84
C ARG A 65 7.54 -9.19 -7.55
N ASP A 66 8.59 -9.69 -8.21
CA ASP A 66 8.55 -10.98 -8.92
C ASP A 66 8.41 -12.20 -7.98
N ASN A 67 8.52 -12.04 -6.67
CA ASN A 67 8.17 -13.09 -5.70
C ASN A 67 6.66 -13.20 -5.45
N PHE A 68 5.88 -12.20 -5.88
CA PHE A 68 4.45 -12.06 -5.56
C PHE A 68 3.57 -12.02 -6.81
N ILE A 69 4.06 -11.44 -7.91
CA ILE A 69 3.32 -11.34 -9.17
C ILE A 69 4.16 -11.85 -10.35
N ASP A 70 3.47 -12.29 -11.39
CA ASP A 70 3.99 -12.47 -12.74
C ASP A 70 3.43 -11.38 -13.66
N ILE A 71 4.27 -10.88 -14.57
CA ILE A 71 3.91 -9.90 -15.58
C ILE A 71 4.05 -10.55 -16.95
N ASP A 72 2.95 -10.62 -17.68
CA ASP A 72 2.90 -11.14 -19.04
C ASP A 72 3.26 -10.04 -20.04
N PHE A 73 4.56 -9.81 -20.24
CA PHE A 73 5.07 -8.80 -21.16
C PHE A 73 4.63 -9.01 -22.62
N GLY A 74 4.17 -10.20 -23.00
CA GLY A 74 3.62 -10.48 -24.33
C GLY A 74 2.26 -9.83 -24.59
N GLN A 75 1.59 -9.35 -23.54
CA GLN A 75 0.32 -8.62 -23.65
C GLN A 75 0.48 -7.10 -23.71
N LEU A 76 1.71 -6.61 -23.55
CA LEU A 76 2.03 -5.19 -23.48
C LEU A 76 2.56 -4.68 -24.81
N GLU A 77 2.05 -3.53 -25.23
CA GLU A 77 2.68 -2.72 -26.27
C GLU A 77 4.11 -2.33 -25.87
N GLU A 78 5.02 -2.26 -26.84
CA GLU A 78 6.45 -1.97 -26.59
C GLU A 78 6.63 -0.65 -25.80
N SER A 79 5.83 0.36 -26.13
CA SER A 79 5.82 1.66 -25.47
C SER A 79 5.39 1.59 -23.98
N SER A 80 4.62 0.57 -23.60
CA SER A 80 4.06 0.39 -22.26
C SER A 80 4.93 -0.47 -21.35
N LYS A 81 5.83 -1.30 -21.90
CA LYS A 81 6.73 -2.17 -21.11
C LYS A 81 7.59 -1.39 -20.11
N LYS A 82 7.93 -0.14 -20.43
CA LYS A 82 8.67 0.76 -19.52
C LYS A 82 7.94 1.04 -18.20
N ASN A 83 6.61 0.98 -18.17
CA ASN A 83 5.78 1.22 -16.98
C ASN A 83 5.86 0.07 -15.96
N PHE A 84 6.46 -1.07 -16.34
CA PHE A 84 6.61 -2.26 -15.50
C PHE A 84 8.06 -2.46 -15.03
N ARG A 85 8.95 -1.47 -15.25
CA ARG A 85 10.32 -1.54 -14.74
C ARG A 85 10.34 -1.53 -13.21
N ILE A 86 11.26 -2.27 -12.62
CA ILE A 86 11.48 -2.24 -11.18
C ILE A 86 12.26 -0.97 -10.84
N TYR A 87 11.81 -0.23 -9.84
CA TYR A 87 12.56 0.87 -9.26
C TYR A 87 13.67 0.35 -8.35
N ASN A 88 14.82 0.03 -8.94
CA ASN A 88 15.98 -0.47 -8.22
C ASN A 88 16.85 0.68 -7.68
N SER A 89 16.45 1.26 -6.55
CA SER A 89 17.21 2.31 -5.88
C SER A 89 17.10 2.17 -4.36
N SER A 90 18.18 2.53 -3.65
CA SER A 90 18.17 2.65 -2.18
C SER A 90 17.19 3.70 -1.65
N TYR A 91 16.65 4.53 -2.54
CA TYR A 91 15.62 5.52 -2.22
C TYR A 91 14.20 4.94 -2.17
N PHE A 92 13.94 3.78 -2.80
CA PHE A 92 12.63 3.15 -2.85
C PHE A 92 12.63 1.94 -1.91
N VAL A 93 12.54 2.24 -0.61
CA VAL A 93 12.62 1.24 0.45
C VAL A 93 11.23 0.78 0.86
N ASN A 94 11.08 -0.52 1.02
CA ASN A 94 9.80 -1.13 1.38
C ASN A 94 9.53 -1.08 2.88
N TYR A 95 10.49 -0.63 3.71
CA TYR A 95 10.41 -0.62 5.17
C TYR A 95 9.87 -1.92 5.78
N SER A 96 10.29 -3.07 5.24
CA SER A 96 9.82 -4.40 5.64
C SER A 96 8.29 -4.58 5.60
N THR A 97 7.59 -3.80 4.79
CA THR A 97 6.18 -4.07 4.45
C THR A 97 6.10 -5.30 3.56
N SER A 98 5.09 -6.13 3.83
CA SER A 98 4.70 -7.21 2.91
C SER A 98 4.22 -6.61 1.59
N TYR A 99 4.30 -7.37 0.51
CA TYR A 99 3.69 -6.98 -0.75
C TYR A 99 2.19 -6.80 -0.55
N ASP A 100 1.66 -5.63 -0.94
CA ASP A 100 0.25 -5.29 -0.72
C ASP A 100 -0.51 -5.23 -2.04
N TYR A 101 -1.17 -6.33 -2.40
CA TYR A 101 -2.00 -6.40 -3.61
C TYR A 101 -3.14 -5.38 -3.61
N ALA A 102 -3.60 -4.93 -2.44
CA ALA A 102 -4.65 -3.93 -2.33
C ALA A 102 -4.09 -2.50 -2.23
N SER A 103 -2.77 -2.29 -2.28
CA SER A 103 -2.18 -0.95 -2.20
C SER A 103 -2.86 -0.01 -3.19
N LEU A 104 -3.12 1.22 -2.76
CA LEU A 104 -3.61 2.25 -3.68
C LEU A 104 -2.61 2.45 -4.83
N MET A 105 -1.34 2.19 -4.58
CA MET A 105 -0.26 2.27 -5.55
C MET A 105 -0.14 1.04 -6.46
N HIS A 106 -1.00 0.01 -6.31
CA HIS A 106 -0.97 -1.14 -7.19
C HIS A 106 -1.77 -0.87 -8.48
N TYR A 107 -1.22 -1.28 -9.62
CA TYR A 107 -1.94 -1.31 -10.90
C TYR A 107 -3.05 -2.36 -10.92
N ASP A 108 -4.07 -2.13 -11.75
CA ASP A 108 -5.06 -3.16 -12.08
C ASP A 108 -4.42 -4.34 -12.82
N GLN A 109 -5.00 -5.52 -12.70
CA GLN A 109 -4.49 -6.74 -13.33
C GLN A 109 -4.46 -6.68 -14.87
N TYR A 110 -5.25 -5.81 -15.50
CA TYR A 110 -5.31 -5.61 -16.95
C TYR A 110 -4.63 -4.32 -17.42
N ALA A 111 -3.96 -3.58 -16.53
CA ALA A 111 -3.34 -2.31 -16.86
C ALA A 111 -2.40 -2.43 -18.07
N PHE A 112 -2.60 -1.55 -19.07
CA PHE A 112 -1.83 -1.50 -20.33
C PHE A 112 -1.88 -2.77 -21.20
N GLY A 113 -2.78 -3.71 -20.92
CA GLY A 113 -3.01 -4.87 -21.77
C GLY A 113 -3.73 -4.49 -23.06
N SER A 114 -3.46 -5.21 -24.15
CA SER A 114 -4.22 -5.02 -25.40
C SER A 114 -5.71 -5.28 -25.18
N TRP A 115 -6.56 -4.55 -25.92
CA TRP A 115 -8.02 -4.71 -25.86
C TRP A 115 -8.47 -6.17 -26.10
N TRP A 116 -7.81 -6.87 -27.04
CA TRP A 116 -8.10 -8.27 -27.33
C TRP A 116 -7.87 -9.19 -26.12
N TYR A 117 -6.75 -9.03 -25.43
CA TYR A 117 -6.43 -9.83 -24.24
C TYR A 117 -7.35 -9.52 -23.05
N TRP A 118 -7.73 -8.25 -22.90
CA TRP A 118 -8.74 -7.85 -21.92
C TRP A 118 -10.10 -8.49 -22.22
N PHE A 119 -10.53 -8.47 -23.49
CA PHE A 119 -11.82 -9.06 -23.91
C PHE A 119 -11.91 -10.56 -23.61
N ILE A 120 -10.83 -11.32 -23.80
CA ILE A 120 -10.79 -12.77 -23.49
C ILE A 120 -10.47 -13.07 -22.01
N GLY A 121 -10.42 -12.04 -21.15
CA GLY A 121 -10.20 -12.22 -19.70
C GLY A 121 -8.79 -12.65 -19.32
N ARG A 122 -7.78 -12.33 -20.15
CA ARG A 122 -6.39 -12.66 -19.88
C ARG A 122 -5.69 -11.46 -19.20
N PRO A 123 -5.33 -11.54 -17.91
CA PRO A 123 -4.69 -10.42 -17.22
C PRO A 123 -3.20 -10.30 -17.56
N VAL A 124 -2.68 -9.07 -17.50
CA VAL A 124 -1.25 -8.73 -17.63
C VAL A 124 -0.50 -9.08 -16.35
N ILE A 125 -1.07 -8.74 -15.20
CA ILE A 125 -0.48 -9.01 -13.88
C ILE A 125 -1.23 -10.17 -13.22
N ARG A 126 -0.51 -11.21 -12.79
CA ARG A 126 -1.09 -12.37 -12.08
C ARG A 126 -0.46 -12.54 -10.70
N PRO A 127 -1.24 -12.75 -9.63
CA PRO A 127 -0.68 -13.09 -8.33
C PRO A 127 -0.17 -14.53 -8.32
N LYS A 128 1.00 -14.76 -7.71
CA LYS A 128 1.60 -16.10 -7.55
C LYS A 128 0.96 -16.92 -6.45
N LEU A 129 0.44 -16.26 -5.42
CA LEU A 129 -0.05 -16.93 -4.21
C LEU A 129 -1.46 -17.51 -4.40
N HIS A 130 -2.44 -16.65 -4.66
CA HIS A 130 -3.83 -17.03 -4.83
C HIS A 130 -4.52 -16.10 -5.85
N VAL A 131 -5.35 -16.66 -6.73
CA VAL A 131 -6.02 -15.89 -7.80
C VAL A 131 -6.94 -14.80 -7.25
N GLN A 132 -7.48 -14.97 -6.04
CA GLN A 132 -8.35 -14.00 -5.38
C GLN A 132 -7.66 -12.65 -5.16
N TYR A 133 -6.33 -12.63 -4.97
CA TYR A 133 -5.56 -11.40 -4.86
C TYR A 133 -5.63 -10.55 -6.13
N SER A 134 -5.98 -11.13 -7.28
CA SER A 134 -6.12 -10.38 -8.52
C SER A 134 -7.26 -9.37 -8.48
N ARG A 135 -8.29 -9.66 -7.67
CA ARG A 135 -9.45 -8.77 -7.46
C ARG A 135 -9.15 -7.62 -6.48
N MET A 136 -8.01 -7.66 -5.81
CA MET A 136 -7.57 -6.61 -4.88
C MET A 136 -6.72 -5.55 -5.59
N MET A 137 -6.03 -5.94 -6.66
CA MET A 137 -5.18 -5.08 -7.47
C MET A 137 -5.99 -3.99 -8.17
N GLY A 138 -5.44 -2.77 -8.26
CA GLY A 138 -6.06 -1.65 -8.96
C GLY A 138 -7.18 -0.94 -8.19
N GLN A 139 -7.46 -1.31 -6.94
CA GLN A 139 -8.53 -0.67 -6.16
C GLN A 139 -8.27 0.84 -5.96
N ARG A 140 -9.34 1.64 -5.99
CA ARG A 140 -9.36 3.08 -5.70
C ARG A 140 -10.53 3.44 -4.79
N LYS A 141 -10.65 2.71 -3.67
CA LYS A 141 -11.82 2.75 -2.77
C LYS A 141 -11.47 2.87 -1.29
N VAL A 142 -10.30 2.40 -0.89
CA VAL A 142 -9.88 2.36 0.52
C VAL A 142 -8.41 2.72 0.62
N LYS A 143 -8.06 3.42 1.69
CA LYS A 143 -6.68 3.70 2.05
C LYS A 143 -5.98 2.48 2.67
N ASN A 144 -4.75 2.19 2.26
CA ASN A 144 -4.02 1.02 2.73
C ASN A 144 -3.03 1.37 3.85
N PHE A 145 -3.03 0.56 4.90
CA PHE A 145 -2.16 0.77 6.07
C PHE A 145 -0.67 0.81 5.71
N ASN A 146 -0.24 -0.05 4.78
CA ASN A 146 1.16 -0.12 4.37
C ASN A 146 1.62 1.12 3.60
N ASP A 147 0.74 1.77 2.84
CA ASP A 147 1.07 2.99 2.10
C ASP A 147 1.31 4.16 3.08
N PHE A 148 0.41 4.34 4.04
CA PHE A 148 0.58 5.31 5.13
C PHE A 148 1.80 5.03 5.99
N LYS A 149 2.07 3.75 6.29
CA LYS A 149 3.28 3.34 7.01
C LYS A 149 4.55 3.77 6.29
N LYS A 150 4.64 3.54 4.97
CA LYS A 150 5.82 3.94 4.17
C LYS A 150 6.02 5.45 4.22
N ILE A 151 4.96 6.24 4.04
CA ILE A 151 5.01 7.71 4.09
C ILE A 151 5.43 8.19 5.48
N ASN A 152 4.84 7.63 6.54
CA ASN A 152 5.20 7.99 7.90
C ASN A 152 6.68 7.69 8.21
N LEU A 153 7.20 6.56 7.75
CA LEU A 153 8.61 6.22 7.94
C LEU A 153 9.56 7.06 7.09
N LEU A 154 9.10 7.59 5.94
CA LEU A 154 9.85 8.52 5.10
C LEU A 154 9.99 9.90 5.75
N TYR A 155 8.91 10.44 6.32
CA TYR A 155 8.86 11.84 6.75
C TYR A 155 8.79 12.06 8.26
N CYS A 156 8.27 11.10 9.02
CA CYS A 156 7.97 11.24 10.45
C CYS A 156 8.92 10.40 11.33
N ASN A 157 10.23 10.53 11.08
CA ASN A 157 11.25 9.72 11.74
C ASN A 157 11.71 10.24 13.13
N TRP A 158 10.83 10.93 13.87
CA TRP A 158 11.19 11.53 15.16
C TRP A 158 11.66 10.50 16.20
N CYS A 159 11.08 9.29 16.15
CA CYS A 159 11.43 8.20 17.05
C CYS A 159 12.68 7.41 16.62
N GLY A 160 13.35 7.80 15.53
CA GLY A 160 14.55 7.13 15.02
C GLY A 160 14.30 5.74 14.43
N SER A 161 13.06 5.44 14.04
CA SER A 161 12.63 4.16 13.44
C SER A 161 13.37 3.80 12.16
N VAL A 162 13.89 4.80 11.43
CA VAL A 162 14.64 4.66 10.19
C VAL A 162 16.02 5.29 10.39
N ASP A 163 17.06 4.67 9.82
CA ASP A 163 18.38 5.27 9.74
C ASP A 163 18.45 6.23 8.54
N ASN A 164 18.73 7.51 8.80
CA ASN A 164 18.71 8.57 7.78
C ASN A 164 19.78 8.40 6.68
N LYS A 165 20.85 7.62 6.91
CA LYS A 165 21.92 7.40 5.93
C LYS A 165 21.59 6.24 4.99
N THR A 166 20.98 5.19 5.54
CA THR A 166 20.75 3.92 4.83
C THR A 166 19.31 3.72 4.40
N ASN A 167 18.37 4.54 4.91
CA ASN A 167 16.92 4.39 4.78
C ASN A 167 16.40 3.02 5.26
N LYS A 168 17.16 2.32 6.13
CA LYS A 168 16.77 1.02 6.69
C LYS A 168 16.09 1.19 8.04
N LEU A 169 15.19 0.27 8.36
CA LEU A 169 14.58 0.21 9.69
C LEU A 169 15.65 -0.04 10.77
N ASN A 170 15.59 0.73 11.84
CA ASN A 170 16.47 0.57 12.98
C ASN A 170 15.89 -0.46 13.97
N SER A 171 16.56 -1.61 14.08
CA SER A 171 16.10 -2.72 14.93
C SER A 171 16.31 -2.50 16.44
N THR A 172 17.08 -1.48 16.85
CA THR A 172 17.39 -1.19 18.25
C THR A 172 16.32 -0.35 18.94
N VAL A 173 15.51 0.38 18.16
CA VAL A 173 14.45 1.26 18.69
C VAL A 173 13.42 0.46 19.48
N LYS A 174 13.00 1.05 20.60
CA LYS A 174 11.98 0.51 21.51
C LYS A 174 10.89 1.56 21.72
N PRO A 175 9.64 1.12 21.96
CA PRO A 175 9.17 -0.27 22.00
C PRO A 175 9.02 -0.89 20.59
N LYS A 176 8.93 -2.23 20.51
CA LYS A 176 8.68 -2.92 19.24
C LYS A 176 7.18 -3.13 19.02
N CYS A 177 6.64 -2.48 17.99
CA CYS A 177 5.27 -2.69 17.52
C CYS A 177 5.08 -4.12 17.00
N ARG A 178 3.89 -4.69 17.22
CA ARG A 178 3.54 -6.04 16.79
C ARG A 178 2.58 -6.01 15.60
N ASN A 179 2.38 -7.18 14.98
CA ASN A 179 1.41 -7.41 13.90
C ASN A 179 1.52 -6.46 12.71
N GLY A 180 2.73 -5.97 12.41
CA GLY A 180 2.96 -5.05 11.29
C GLY A 180 2.80 -3.57 11.62
N GLY A 181 2.43 -3.21 12.86
CA GLY A 181 2.36 -1.82 13.31
C GLY A 181 3.71 -1.08 13.26
N TYR A 182 3.66 0.24 13.43
CA TYR A 182 4.83 1.13 13.45
C TYR A 182 4.64 2.21 14.52
N LEU A 183 5.73 2.84 14.97
CA LEU A 183 5.67 3.82 16.06
C LEU A 183 4.86 5.04 15.64
N ASP A 184 4.08 5.57 16.58
CA ASP A 184 3.45 6.87 16.43
C ASP A 184 4.50 7.97 16.56
N PHE A 185 4.61 8.82 15.54
CA PHE A 185 5.58 9.90 15.51
C PHE A 185 5.31 10.99 16.56
N ASN A 186 4.07 11.14 17.01
CA ASN A 186 3.70 12.07 18.08
C ASN A 186 3.99 11.47 19.47
N ASN A 187 4.02 10.14 19.58
CA ASN A 187 4.27 9.45 20.83
C ASN A 187 5.05 8.15 20.59
N CYS A 188 6.37 8.23 20.75
CA CYS A 188 7.28 7.11 20.53
C CYS A 188 7.10 5.93 21.49
N SER A 189 6.21 6.00 22.49
CA SER A 189 5.85 4.87 23.35
C SER A 189 4.64 4.08 22.83
N LYS A 190 3.96 4.58 21.79
CA LYS A 190 2.77 3.98 21.19
C LYS A 190 3.01 3.60 19.74
N CYS A 191 2.19 2.68 19.26
CA CYS A 191 2.19 2.18 17.90
C CYS A 191 0.88 2.52 17.21
N ILE A 192 0.97 2.88 15.94
CA ILE A 192 -0.16 2.89 15.01
C ILE A 192 -0.37 1.46 14.53
N CYS A 193 -1.59 0.96 14.71
CA CYS A 193 -1.94 -0.44 14.50
C CYS A 193 -2.66 -0.68 13.17
N PRO A 194 -2.35 -1.78 12.47
CA PRO A 194 -3.13 -2.17 11.30
C PRO A 194 -4.55 -2.53 11.71
N THR A 195 -5.48 -2.43 10.75
CA THR A 195 -6.90 -2.72 10.95
C THR A 195 -7.11 -4.04 11.68
N GLY A 196 -7.97 -4.00 12.70
CA GLY A 196 -8.29 -5.14 13.56
C GLY A 196 -7.34 -5.35 14.75
N TYR A 197 -6.20 -4.66 14.83
CA TYR A 197 -5.34 -4.66 16.01
C TYR A 197 -5.44 -3.35 16.81
N THR A 198 -5.22 -3.44 18.13
CA THR A 198 -5.31 -2.33 19.07
C THR A 198 -4.33 -2.46 20.25
N GLY A 199 -4.39 -1.48 21.14
CA GLY A 199 -3.48 -1.31 22.28
C GLY A 199 -2.16 -0.63 21.89
N ASP A 200 -1.43 -0.12 22.87
CA ASP A 200 -0.24 0.72 22.64
C ASP A 200 0.85 0.04 21.79
N LEU A 201 0.90 -1.30 21.76
CA LEU A 201 1.90 -2.07 21.00
C LEU A 201 1.30 -2.97 19.90
N CYS A 202 0.02 -2.78 19.56
CA CYS A 202 -0.71 -3.57 18.55
C CYS A 202 -0.73 -5.08 18.84
N ARG A 203 -0.77 -5.45 20.12
CA ARG A 203 -0.80 -6.85 20.57
C ARG A 203 -2.22 -7.39 20.69
N GLN A 204 -3.17 -6.51 20.92
CA GLN A 204 -4.56 -6.85 21.18
C GLN A 204 -5.32 -6.79 19.86
N THR A 205 -6.43 -7.52 19.76
CA THR A 205 -7.36 -7.40 18.64
C THR A 205 -8.52 -6.52 19.07
N ILE A 206 -9.10 -5.78 18.12
CA ILE A 206 -10.31 -5.00 18.37
C ILE A 206 -11.43 -5.98 18.78
N PRO A 207 -12.18 -5.70 19.86
CA PRO A 207 -13.29 -6.56 20.24
C PRO A 207 -14.35 -6.58 19.13
N SER A 208 -14.88 -7.77 18.86
CA SER A 208 -15.98 -7.94 17.92
C SER A 208 -17.32 -7.69 18.60
N ASP A 209 -18.34 -7.37 17.81
CA ASP A 209 -19.71 -7.32 18.31
C ASP A 209 -20.12 -8.69 18.88
N ILE A 210 -20.90 -8.69 19.95
CA ILE A 210 -21.29 -9.93 20.68
C ILE A 210 -22.01 -10.92 19.75
N GLU A 211 -22.76 -10.40 18.79
CA GLU A 211 -23.51 -11.15 17.77
C GLU A 211 -22.64 -11.88 16.74
N CYS A 212 -21.32 -11.64 16.73
CA CYS A 212 -20.36 -12.39 15.93
C CYS A 212 -20.08 -13.79 16.49
N GLY A 213 -20.43 -14.04 17.76
CA GLY A 213 -20.19 -15.32 18.43
C GLY A 213 -18.71 -15.64 18.57
N ASN A 214 -18.30 -16.86 18.19
CA ASN A 214 -16.89 -17.24 18.23
C ASN A 214 -16.14 -16.59 17.07
N THR A 215 -15.09 -15.84 17.40
CA THR A 215 -14.25 -15.14 16.42
C THR A 215 -12.84 -15.71 16.32
N THR A 216 -12.51 -16.76 17.08
CA THR A 216 -11.20 -17.42 17.01
C THR A 216 -11.32 -18.83 16.47
N PHE A 217 -10.62 -19.12 15.37
CA PHE A 217 -10.66 -20.41 14.69
C PHE A 217 -9.25 -20.96 14.50
N VAL A 218 -9.08 -22.27 14.68
CA VAL A 218 -7.85 -22.97 14.33
C VAL A 218 -8.00 -23.50 12.91
N VAL A 219 -7.15 -23.03 12.00
CA VAL A 219 -7.23 -23.39 10.58
C VAL A 219 -6.68 -24.80 10.37
N ASN A 220 -7.42 -25.61 9.64
CA ASN A 220 -7.05 -26.91 9.13
C ASN A 220 -7.28 -26.96 7.60
N THR A 221 -7.14 -28.13 6.98
CA THR A 221 -7.34 -28.29 5.53
C THR A 221 -8.80 -28.28 5.09
N THR A 222 -9.77 -28.32 6.02
CA THR A 222 -11.19 -28.26 5.69
C THR A 222 -11.67 -26.80 5.62
N GLY A 223 -12.42 -26.47 4.56
CA GLY A 223 -13.09 -25.18 4.45
C GLY A 223 -14.23 -25.09 5.46
N ILE A 224 -14.28 -23.99 6.22
CA ILE A 224 -15.41 -23.65 7.09
C ILE A 224 -16.07 -22.41 6.49
N GLN A 225 -17.39 -22.47 6.29
CA GLN A 225 -18.16 -21.31 5.87
C GLN A 225 -18.62 -20.54 7.12
N LEU A 226 -18.25 -19.25 7.18
CA LEU A 226 -18.75 -18.34 8.21
C LEU A 226 -19.87 -17.51 7.60
N ILE A 227 -21.05 -17.54 8.23
CA ILE A 227 -22.22 -16.78 7.79
C ILE A 227 -22.52 -15.72 8.84
N PHE A 228 -22.42 -14.46 8.43
CA PHE A 228 -22.77 -13.31 9.27
C PHE A 228 -24.02 -12.65 8.69
N ASN A 229 -25.10 -12.69 9.45
CA ASN A 229 -26.32 -11.93 9.14
C ASN A 229 -26.23 -10.53 9.77
N ASP A 230 -26.90 -9.56 9.15
CA ASP A 230 -26.96 -8.17 9.60
C ASP A 230 -25.62 -7.40 9.57
N ARG A 231 -25.69 -6.09 9.80
CA ARG A 231 -24.53 -5.21 9.76
C ARG A 231 -23.84 -5.22 11.14
N LYS A 232 -22.69 -5.90 11.23
CA LYS A 232 -21.86 -6.00 12.44
C LYS A 232 -20.37 -5.97 12.13
N ASN A 233 -19.57 -5.63 13.14
CA ASN A 233 -18.12 -5.59 13.08
C ASN A 233 -17.54 -6.85 13.74
N CYS A 234 -17.18 -7.83 12.91
CA CYS A 234 -16.54 -9.07 13.35
C CYS A 234 -15.07 -9.07 12.95
N TYR A 235 -14.18 -9.26 13.91
CA TYR A 235 -12.74 -9.40 13.71
C TYR A 235 -12.34 -10.85 13.97
N ILE A 236 -12.08 -11.60 12.91
CA ILE A 236 -11.92 -13.05 12.95
C ILE A 236 -10.43 -13.44 13.01
N SER A 237 -10.01 -14.03 14.12
CA SER A 237 -8.65 -14.52 14.33
C SER A 237 -8.50 -15.98 13.86
N LEU A 238 -7.74 -16.17 12.79
CA LEU A 238 -7.37 -17.46 12.25
C LEU A 238 -5.99 -17.87 12.74
N LYS A 239 -5.89 -18.96 13.49
CA LYS A 239 -4.63 -19.48 14.05
C LYS A 239 -4.21 -20.76 13.34
N ALA A 240 -2.99 -20.79 12.83
CA ALA A 240 -2.42 -22.03 12.30
C ALA A 240 -2.19 -23.05 13.43
N THR A 241 -2.36 -24.33 13.14
CA THR A 241 -2.21 -25.46 14.08
C THR A 241 -0.85 -25.44 14.80
N ASN A 242 0.21 -25.00 14.12
CA ASN A 242 1.56 -24.90 14.67
C ASN A 242 1.87 -23.56 15.38
N LYS A 243 0.87 -22.73 15.72
CA LYS A 243 0.96 -21.45 16.46
C LYS A 243 1.95 -20.39 15.95
N LYS A 244 2.67 -20.62 14.84
CA LYS A 244 3.67 -19.70 14.30
C LYS A 244 3.09 -18.54 13.47
N LYS A 245 1.85 -18.65 13.01
CA LYS A 245 1.17 -17.62 12.20
C LYS A 245 -0.29 -17.48 12.63
N SER A 246 -0.72 -16.24 12.82
CA SER A 246 -2.11 -15.85 13.01
C SER A 246 -2.47 -14.78 11.98
N ILE A 247 -3.62 -14.92 11.34
CA ILE A 247 -4.18 -13.94 10.41
C ILE A 247 -5.44 -13.38 11.06
N LEU A 248 -5.68 -12.10 10.88
CA LEU A 248 -6.92 -11.44 11.30
C LEU A 248 -7.66 -11.00 10.03
N ILE A 249 -8.96 -11.30 9.97
CA ILE A 249 -9.87 -10.91 8.89
C ILE A 249 -10.91 -9.96 9.46
#